data_AF-A0A7Y8HR87-F1
#
_entry.id   AF-A0A7Y8HR87-F1
#
_cell.length_a   1.000
_cell.length_b   1.000
_cell.length_c   1.000
_cell.angle_alpha   90.00
_cell.angle_beta   90.00
_cell.angle_gamma   90.00
#
_symmetry.space_group_name_H-M   'P 1'
#
loop_
_entity.id
_entity.type
_entity.pdbx_description
1 polymer ?
#
loop_
_entity_poly.entity_id
_entity_poly.type
_entity_poly.pdbx_seq_one_letter_code
_entity_poly.pdbx_strand_id
1 'polypeptide(L)'
;MNEIIHYPGAMVWQELREFPGNGEVTVLRDEGKGKARTIIVRLPAGGQILPHSHVAPVQHYVLEGECETQGKPLGRGAYRFLPKHADVSAIFTKTGVTILMVYDPASE
;
A
#
# COMPACT_ATOMS: atom_id res chain seq x y z
N MET A 1 -19.68 9.74 -7.32
CA MET A 1 -18.33 9.99 -7.87
C MET A 1 -18.41 9.80 -9.38
N ASN A 2 -17.67 10.58 -10.16
CA ASN A 2 -17.55 10.39 -11.61
C ASN A 2 -16.43 9.38 -11.92
N GLU A 3 -16.32 8.94 -13.17
CA GLU A 3 -15.18 8.14 -13.62
C GLU A 3 -13.86 8.88 -13.38
N ILE A 4 -12.83 8.14 -12.93
CA ILE A 4 -11.48 8.64 -12.69
C ILE A 4 -10.52 7.80 -13.53
N ILE A 5 -9.70 8.46 -14.34
CA ILE A 5 -8.61 7.83 -15.10
C ILE A 5 -7.31 8.52 -14.70
N HIS A 6 -6.37 7.74 -14.16
CA HIS A 6 -5.07 8.22 -13.73
C HIS A 6 -3.97 7.31 -14.27
N TYR A 7 -2.86 7.92 -14.69
CA TYR A 7 -1.68 7.23 -15.20
C TYR A 7 -0.52 7.45 -14.21
N PRO A 8 -0.19 6.47 -13.35
CA PRO A 8 0.79 6.66 -12.27
C PRO A 8 2.17 7.14 -12.75
N GLY A 9 2.57 6.80 -13.98
CA GLY A 9 3.82 7.26 -14.58
C GLY A 9 3.87 8.77 -14.87
N ALA A 10 2.73 9.45 -14.89
CA ALA A 10 2.61 10.90 -15.08
C ALA A 10 2.19 11.64 -13.81
N MET A 11 2.02 10.94 -12.69
CA MET A 11 1.59 11.52 -11.42
C MET A 11 2.76 11.97 -10.56
N VAL A 12 2.50 12.93 -9.69
CA VAL A 12 3.45 13.33 -8.65
C VAL A 12 3.51 12.23 -7.59
N TRP A 13 4.72 11.78 -7.31
CA TRP A 13 5.04 10.92 -6.18
C TRP A 13 5.37 11.79 -4.98
N GLN A 14 4.81 11.43 -3.84
CA GLN A 14 5.03 12.13 -2.58
C GLN A 14 5.77 11.21 -1.62
N GLU A 15 6.48 11.78 -0.66
CA GLU A 15 7.00 11.02 0.47
C GLU A 15 5.86 10.29 1.19
N LEU A 16 6.04 9.00 1.44
CA LEU A 16 5.09 8.19 2.18
C LEU A 16 4.97 8.69 3.63
N ARG A 17 3.77 9.07 4.06
CA ARG A 17 3.50 9.56 5.42
C ARG A 17 2.31 8.88 6.10
N GLU A 18 1.60 8.04 5.36
CA GLU A 18 0.41 7.32 5.79
C GLU A 18 0.68 6.24 6.83
N PHE A 19 1.88 5.68 6.83
CA PHE A 19 2.32 4.63 7.73
C PHE A 19 3.84 4.66 7.88
N PRO A 20 4.40 4.09 8.97
CA PRO A 20 5.81 4.23 9.29
C PRO A 20 6.68 3.43 8.32
N GLY A 21 7.25 4.10 7.32
CA GLY A 21 8.15 3.48 6.36
C GLY A 21 8.81 4.51 5.44
N ASN A 22 9.92 4.11 4.81
CA ASN A 22 10.64 4.97 3.87
C ASN A 22 10.26 4.55 2.45
N GLY A 23 9.51 5.40 1.77
CA GLY A 23 9.03 5.15 0.42
C GLY A 23 8.32 6.35 -0.17
N GLU A 24 7.71 6.11 -1.33
CA GLU A 24 6.93 7.10 -2.05
C GLU A 24 5.51 6.59 -2.27
N VAL A 25 4.56 7.50 -2.35
CA VAL A 25 3.14 7.20 -2.57
C VAL A 25 2.57 8.09 -3.66
N THR A 26 1.65 7.54 -4.44
CA THR A 26 0.75 8.33 -5.29
C THR A 26 -0.69 7.88 -5.06
N VAL A 27 -1.62 8.85 -5.05
CA VAL A 27 -3.01 8.62 -4.68
C VAL A 27 -3.85 8.53 -5.95
N LEU A 28 -4.47 7.37 -6.18
CA LEU A 28 -5.33 7.13 -7.35
C LEU A 28 -6.79 7.52 -7.09
N ARG A 29 -7.24 7.39 -5.84
CA ARG A 29 -8.60 7.74 -5.41
C ARG A 29 -8.59 8.07 -3.92
N ASP A 30 -9.28 9.14 -3.54
CA ASP A 30 -9.47 9.52 -2.14
C ASP A 30 -10.88 10.09 -1.96
N GLU A 31 -11.68 9.44 -1.10
CA GLU A 31 -13.04 9.86 -0.78
C GLU A 31 -13.14 10.66 0.52
N GLY A 32 -12.01 10.88 1.20
CA GLY A 32 -11.94 11.52 2.50
C GLY A 32 -11.90 10.54 3.67
N LYS A 33 -11.84 11.10 4.88
CA LYS A 33 -11.59 10.36 6.13
C LYS A 33 -12.62 9.23 6.35
N GLY A 34 -12.12 8.02 6.62
CA GLY A 34 -12.93 6.84 6.90
C GLY A 34 -13.59 6.21 5.67
N LYS A 35 -13.48 6.84 4.49
CA LYS A 35 -14.02 6.32 3.25
C LYS A 35 -12.96 5.60 2.44
N ALA A 36 -13.37 5.03 1.31
CA ALA A 36 -12.51 4.20 0.50
C ALA A 36 -11.38 5.03 -0.15
N ARG A 37 -10.20 4.44 -0.25
CA ARG A 37 -8.99 5.08 -0.78
C ARG A 37 -8.21 4.08 -1.62
N THR A 38 -7.54 4.55 -2.66
CA THR A 38 -6.66 3.71 -3.49
C THR A 38 -5.36 4.44 -3.74
N ILE A 39 -4.23 3.79 -3.43
CA ILE A 39 -2.89 4.36 -3.56
C ILE A 39 -1.94 3.35 -4.20
N ILE A 40 -0.85 3.83 -4.78
CA ILE A 40 0.31 2.99 -5.09
C ILE A 40 1.46 3.44 -4.20
N VAL A 41 2.15 2.47 -3.62
CA VAL A 41 3.31 2.69 -2.75
C VAL A 41 4.52 2.03 -3.38
N ARG A 42 5.63 2.76 -3.40
CA ARG A 42 6.93 2.28 -3.84
C ARG A 42 7.90 2.32 -2.66
N LEU A 43 8.48 1.17 -2.34
CA LEU A 43 9.59 1.08 -1.41
C LEU A 43 10.88 0.89 -2.21
N PRO A 44 11.93 1.68 -1.95
CA PRO A 44 13.23 1.47 -2.58
C PRO A 44 13.89 0.18 -2.07
N ALA A 45 15.01 -0.22 -2.67
CA ALA A 45 15.84 -1.30 -2.15
C ALA A 45 16.24 -1.03 -0.68
N GLY A 46 16.10 -2.03 0.19
CA GLY A 46 16.29 -1.89 1.63
C GLY A 46 15.11 -1.23 2.36
N GLY A 47 14.05 -0.85 1.64
CA GLY A 47 12.87 -0.20 2.19
C GLY A 47 12.14 -1.08 3.21
N GLN A 48 11.56 -0.42 4.22
CA GLN A 48 10.86 -1.07 5.32
C GLN A 48 9.55 -0.34 5.62
N ILE A 49 8.55 -1.11 6.04
CA ILE A 49 7.37 -0.61 6.74
C ILE A 49 7.35 -1.27 8.11
N LEU A 50 7.34 -0.44 9.16
CA LEU A 50 7.30 -0.89 10.53
C LEU A 50 5.90 -1.40 10.89
N PRO A 51 5.79 -2.29 11.90
CA PRO A 51 4.50 -2.78 12.35
C PRO A 51 3.56 -1.64 12.74
N HIS A 52 2.30 -1.74 12.29
CA HIS A 52 1.25 -0.77 12.60
C HIS A 52 -0.12 -1.43 12.44
N SER A 53 -1.17 -0.84 13.03
CA SER A 53 -2.52 -1.40 12.97
C SER A 53 -3.36 -0.73 11.88
N HIS A 54 -4.19 -1.52 11.20
CA HIS A 54 -5.13 -1.03 10.22
C HIS A 54 -6.46 -0.56 10.85
N VAL A 55 -6.91 0.65 10.51
CA VAL A 55 -8.22 1.19 10.90
C VAL A 55 -9.36 0.79 9.96
N ALA A 56 -9.03 0.24 8.78
CA ALA A 56 -9.94 -0.23 7.75
C ALA A 56 -9.36 -1.50 7.08
N PRO A 57 -10.18 -2.34 6.42
CA PRO A 57 -9.63 -3.41 5.59
C PRO A 57 -8.76 -2.85 4.46
N VAL A 58 -7.67 -3.54 4.14
CA VAL A 58 -6.73 -3.14 3.09
C VAL A 58 -6.37 -4.34 2.23
N GLN A 59 -6.32 -4.13 0.93
CA GLN A 59 -5.89 -5.11 -0.07
C GLN A 59 -4.56 -4.68 -0.67
N HIS A 60 -3.62 -5.60 -0.79
CA HIS A 60 -2.36 -5.39 -1.50
C HIS A 60 -2.34 -6.21 -2.78
N TYR A 61 -1.82 -5.61 -3.85
CA TYR A 61 -1.44 -6.31 -5.06
C TYR A 61 -0.04 -5.86 -5.50
N VAL A 62 0.91 -6.79 -5.60
CA VAL A 62 2.29 -6.45 -5.97
C VAL A 62 2.37 -6.27 -7.49
N LEU A 63 2.68 -5.05 -7.92
CA LEU A 63 2.81 -4.68 -9.32
C LEU A 63 4.23 -5.02 -9.85
N GLU A 64 5.25 -4.73 -9.05
CA GLU A 64 6.66 -4.92 -9.41
C GLU A 64 7.49 -5.25 -8.18
N GLY A 65 8.61 -5.95 -8.39
CA GLY A 65 9.53 -6.32 -7.32
C GLY A 65 8.97 -7.37 -6.36
N GLU A 66 9.50 -7.36 -5.14
CA GLU A 66 9.12 -8.30 -4.09
C GLU A 66 9.34 -7.72 -2.69
N CYS A 67 8.56 -8.19 -1.73
CA CYS A 67 8.79 -7.93 -0.32
C CYS A 67 8.59 -9.18 0.52
N GLU A 68 9.14 -9.18 1.73
CA GLU A 68 8.91 -10.19 2.75
C GLU A 68 7.98 -9.64 3.82
N THR A 69 7.02 -10.45 4.26
CA THR A 69 6.13 -10.17 5.38
C THR A 69 5.81 -11.48 6.08
N GLN A 70 5.86 -11.51 7.42
CA GLN A 70 5.59 -12.73 8.21
C GLN A 70 6.43 -13.94 7.75
N GLY A 71 7.70 -13.70 7.37
CA GLY A 71 8.60 -14.74 6.86
C GLY A 71 8.21 -15.32 5.50
N LYS A 72 7.27 -14.69 4.78
CA LYS A 72 6.81 -15.12 3.46
C LYS A 72 7.15 -14.08 2.39
N PRO A 73 7.78 -14.48 1.28
CA PRO A 73 7.98 -13.61 0.14
C PRO A 73 6.66 -13.38 -0.61
N LEU A 74 6.42 -12.13 -1.00
CA LEU A 74 5.34 -11.69 -1.86
C LEU A 74 5.97 -10.96 -3.05
N GLY A 75 6.05 -11.66 -4.20
CA GLY A 75 6.53 -11.10 -5.46
C GLY A 75 5.40 -10.57 -6.34
N ARG A 76 5.76 -10.05 -7.52
CA ARG A 76 4.81 -9.59 -8.55
C ARG A 76 3.65 -10.57 -8.75
N GLY A 77 2.43 -10.03 -8.74
CA GLY A 77 1.18 -10.78 -8.89
C GLY A 77 0.62 -11.34 -7.58
N ALA A 78 1.36 -11.26 -6.47
CA ALA A 78 0.84 -11.63 -5.17
C ALA A 78 -0.28 -10.68 -4.74
N TYR A 79 -1.41 -11.26 -4.38
CA TYR A 79 -2.54 -10.59 -3.72
C TYR A 79 -2.56 -10.95 -2.24
N ARG A 80 -2.87 -9.96 -1.39
CA ARG A 80 -3.07 -10.17 0.05
C ARG A 80 -4.23 -9.30 0.54
N PHE A 81 -5.13 -9.89 1.32
CA PHE A 81 -6.15 -9.17 2.06
C PHE A 81 -5.72 -9.03 3.54
N LEU A 82 -5.88 -7.84 4.09
CA LEU A 82 -5.60 -7.49 5.49
C LEU A 82 -6.91 -6.98 6.13
N PRO A 83 -7.51 -7.74 7.07
CA PRO A 83 -8.76 -7.32 7.69
C PRO A 83 -8.56 -6.09 8.61
N LYS A 84 -9.66 -5.40 8.91
CA LYS A 84 -9.70 -4.32 9.90
C LYS A 84 -9.13 -4.82 11.24
N HIS A 85 -8.37 -3.98 11.94
CA HIS A 85 -7.69 -4.29 13.20
C HIS A 85 -6.66 -5.41 13.13
N ALA A 86 -6.29 -5.88 11.93
CA ALA A 86 -5.09 -6.68 11.79
C ALA A 86 -3.86 -5.81 12.07
N ASP A 87 -2.95 -6.34 12.88
CA ASP A 87 -1.60 -5.81 12.95
C ASP A 87 -0.86 -6.17 11.66
N VAL A 88 -0.39 -5.14 10.97
CA VAL A 88 0.52 -5.29 9.86
C VAL A 88 1.86 -5.66 10.44
N SER A 89 2.32 -6.86 10.12
CA SER A 89 3.70 -7.26 10.43
C SER A 89 4.68 -6.43 9.61
N ALA A 90 5.93 -6.37 10.06
CA ALA A 90 6.98 -5.67 9.32
C ALA A 90 7.02 -6.15 7.86
N ILE A 91 7.14 -5.19 6.93
CA ILE A 91 7.40 -5.44 5.52
C ILE A 91 8.83 -5.00 5.25
N PHE A 92 9.59 -5.84 4.57
CA PHE A 92 10.94 -5.52 4.11
C PHE A 92 11.08 -5.84 2.63
N THR A 93 11.81 -5.01 1.89
CA THR A 93 12.20 -5.35 0.51
C THR A 93 13.70 -5.24 0.33
N LYS A 94 14.30 -6.28 -0.26
CA LYS A 94 15.73 -6.30 -0.56
C LYS A 94 16.05 -5.48 -1.81
N THR A 95 15.20 -5.58 -2.83
CA THR A 95 15.45 -5.05 -4.19
C THR A 95 14.52 -3.91 -4.59
N GLY A 96 13.51 -3.63 -3.77
CA GLY A 96 12.44 -2.67 -4.06
C GLY A 96 11.12 -3.38 -4.39
N VAL A 97 10.01 -2.70 -4.10
CA VAL A 97 8.66 -3.22 -4.41
C VAL A 97 7.72 -2.06 -4.74
N THR A 98 6.81 -2.30 -5.69
CA THR A 98 5.70 -1.40 -6.01
C THR A 98 4.39 -2.14 -5.73
N ILE A 99 3.54 -1.59 -4.85
CA ILE A 99 2.33 -2.23 -4.35
C ILE A 99 1.13 -1.32 -4.61
N LEU A 100 0.09 -1.85 -5.23
CA LEU A 100 -1.24 -1.25 -5.24
C LEU A 100 -1.91 -1.56 -3.89
N MET A 101 -2.38 -0.54 -3.19
CA MET A 101 -3.12 -0.67 -1.95
C MET A 101 -4.53 -0.12 -2.12
N VAL A 102 -5.53 -0.94 -1.80
CA VAL A 102 -6.95 -0.56 -1.84
C VAL A 102 -7.49 -0.62 -0.42
N TYR A 103 -7.93 0.52 0.08
CA TYR A 103 -8.59 0.67 1.36
C TYR A 103 -10.10 0.62 1.13
N ASP A 104 -10.74 -0.33 1.80
CA ASP A 104 -12.20 -0.34 1.91
C ASP A 104 -12.64 0.77 2.88
N PRO A 105 -13.90 1.24 2.82
CA PRO A 105 -14.42 2.14 3.84
C PRO A 105 -14.27 1.51 5.22
N ALA A 106 -13.85 2.30 6.21
CA ALA A 106 -14.06 1.90 7.59
C ALA A 106 -15.57 1.87 7.82
N SER A 107 -16.15 0.68 8.00
CA SER A 107 -17.56 0.53 8.35
C SER A 107 -17.90 1.50 9.48
N GLU A 108 -18.99 2.28 9.32
CA GLU A 108 -19.62 2.98 10.44
C GLU A 108 -20.01 1.99 11.55
#